data_AF-A0ABD0YDG0-F1
#
_entry.id   AF-A0ABD0YDG0-F1
#
_cell.length_a   1.000
_cell.length_b   1.000
_cell.length_c   1.000
_cell.angle_alpha   90.00
_cell.angle_beta   90.00
_cell.angle_gamma   90.00
#
_symmetry.space_group_name_H-M   'P 1'
#
loop_
_entity.id
_entity.type
_entity.pdbx_description
1 polymer ?
#
loop_
_entity_poly.entity_id
_entity_poly.type
_entity_poly.pdbx_seq_one_letter_code
_entity_poly.pdbx_strand_id
1 'polypeptide(L)'
;MSQYKKLFGGTRIPFDPLDRVVFKPESRHIVVMHKDAIHKLDVIERGDPIQKSILYGMIEAIVAAPFCPATPLGALTTERREQWSATYEIMRKGRLYNMRF
;
A
#
# COMPACT_ATOMS: atom_id res chain seq x y z
N MET A 1 0.80 23.24 12.63
CA MET A 1 0.78 22.78 11.21
C MET A 1 1.82 21.71 10.85
N SER A 2 2.76 21.32 11.75
CA SER A 2 3.80 20.31 11.44
C SER A 2 3.26 18.90 11.19
N GLN A 3 2.09 18.54 11.75
CA GLN A 3 1.49 17.21 11.59
C GLN A 3 0.82 17.01 10.22
N TYR A 4 0.32 18.06 9.58
CA TYR A 4 -0.38 17.96 8.29
C TYR A 4 0.52 17.41 7.17
N LYS A 5 1.83 17.66 7.25
CA LYS A 5 2.85 17.10 6.34
C LYS A 5 2.95 15.56 6.40
N LYS A 6 2.36 14.95 7.43
CA LYS A 6 2.39 13.50 7.68
C LYS A 6 1.09 12.79 7.26
N LEU A 7 0.08 13.53 6.79
CA LEU A 7 -1.23 12.97 6.46
C LEU A 7 -1.18 12.04 5.24
N PHE A 8 -0.38 12.39 4.24
CA PHE A 8 -0.24 11.64 2.99
C PHE A 8 1.16 11.04 2.84
N GLY A 9 1.23 9.90 2.14
CA GLY A 9 2.48 9.17 1.91
C GLY A 9 3.17 8.66 3.18
N GLY A 10 2.50 8.72 4.34
CA GLY A 10 2.99 8.21 5.62
C GLY A 10 2.53 6.79 5.88
N THR A 11 3.43 5.93 6.35
CA THR A 11 3.07 4.60 6.85
C THR A 11 3.98 4.16 8.00
N ARG A 12 3.47 3.30 8.88
CA ARG A 12 4.23 2.69 9.98
C ARG A 12 4.77 1.33 9.51
N ILE A 13 6.09 1.20 9.47
CA ILE A 13 6.79 -0.04 9.16
C ILE A 13 7.08 -0.77 10.48
N PRO A 14 6.66 -2.04 10.63
CA PRO A 14 6.99 -2.82 11.80
C PRO A 14 8.51 -3.05 11.88
N PHE A 15 9.08 -2.90 13.07
CA PHE A 15 10.49 -3.16 13.31
C PHE A 15 10.72 -3.51 14.79
N ASP A 16 11.54 -4.52 15.05
CA ASP A 16 11.89 -4.95 16.40
C ASP A 16 13.22 -4.29 16.81
N PRO A 17 13.30 -3.55 17.94
CA PRO A 17 12.29 -3.39 19.00
C PRO A 17 11.30 -2.24 18.82
N LEU A 18 11.53 -1.34 17.87
CA LEU A 18 10.72 -0.14 17.70
C LEU A 18 10.40 0.15 16.24
N ASP A 19 9.10 0.22 15.96
CA ASP A 19 8.57 0.57 14.65
C ASP A 19 9.03 1.94 14.15
N ARG A 20 9.03 2.10 12.82
CA ARG A 20 9.45 3.34 12.16
C ARG A 20 8.30 3.92 11.37
N VAL A 21 8.11 5.24 11.47
CA VAL A 21 7.18 5.95 10.59
C VAL A 21 7.98 6.48 9.39
N VAL A 22 7.58 6.07 8.19
CA VAL A 22 8.21 6.47 6.94
C VAL A 22 7.27 7.34 6.15
N PHE A 23 7.82 8.38 5.52
CA PHE A 23 7.08 9.31 4.68
C PHE A 23 7.64 9.32 3.25
N LYS A 24 6.75 9.31 2.27
CA LYS A 24 7.02 9.40 0.85
C LYS A 24 6.14 10.51 0.25
N PRO A 25 6.47 11.80 0.50
CA PRO A 25 5.64 12.93 0.09
C PRO A 25 5.46 13.04 -1.43
N GLU A 26 6.43 12.54 -2.21
CA GLU A 26 6.40 12.52 -3.67
C GLU A 26 5.51 11.41 -4.26
N SER A 27 4.77 10.67 -3.43
CA SER A 27 3.89 9.60 -3.90
C SER A 27 2.70 10.17 -4.65
N ARG A 28 2.53 9.75 -5.91
CA ARG A 28 1.46 10.19 -6.82
C ARG A 28 0.31 9.21 -6.96
N HIS A 29 0.28 8.17 -6.14
CA HIS A 29 -0.70 7.10 -6.21
C HIS A 29 -1.41 6.89 -4.89
N ILE A 30 -2.60 6.29 -4.99
CA ILE A 30 -3.30 5.66 -3.88
C ILE A 30 -3.19 4.14 -3.99
N VAL A 31 -3.51 3.47 -2.88
CA VAL A 31 -3.69 2.02 -2.84
C VAL A 31 -5.16 1.75 -2.54
N VAL A 32 -5.78 0.88 -3.33
CA VAL A 32 -7.16 0.41 -3.13
C VAL A 32 -7.12 -1.07 -2.80
N MET A 33 -7.81 -1.45 -1.73
CA MET A 33 -7.97 -2.86 -1.34
C MET A 33 -9.41 -3.29 -1.62
N HIS A 34 -9.60 -4.35 -2.41
CA HIS A 34 -10.92 -4.90 -2.73
C HIS A 34 -10.82 -6.43 -2.80
N LYS A 35 -11.63 -7.14 -2.00
CA LYS A 35 -11.63 -8.62 -1.90
C LYS A 35 -10.20 -9.19 -1.75
N ASP A 36 -9.46 -8.67 -0.77
CA ASP A 36 -8.06 -9.00 -0.46
C ASP A 36 -7.01 -8.64 -1.53
N ALA A 37 -7.42 -8.28 -2.74
CA ALA A 37 -6.53 -7.77 -3.77
C ALA A 37 -6.10 -6.33 -3.48
N ILE A 38 -4.84 -6.02 -3.80
CA ILE A 38 -4.22 -4.71 -3.59
C ILE A 38 -3.91 -4.09 -4.95
N HIS A 39 -4.49 -2.93 -5.22
CA HIS A 39 -4.35 -2.19 -6.47
C HIS A 39 -3.65 -0.87 -6.25
N LYS A 40 -2.69 -0.54 -7.12
CA LYS A 40 -2.04 0.77 -7.15
C LYS A 40 -2.69 1.62 -8.23
N LEU A 41 -3.14 2.82 -7.88
CA LEU A 41 -3.73 3.78 -8.83
C LEU A 41 -2.97 5.10 -8.76
N ASP A 42 -2.30 5.48 -9.85
CA ASP A 42 -1.74 6.83 -9.97
C ASP A 42 -2.90 7.84 -10.11
N VAL A 43 -2.93 8.85 -9.23
CA VAL A 43 -4.00 9.87 -9.15
C VAL A 43 -3.50 11.28 -9.38
N ILE A 44 -2.19 11.46 -9.54
CA ILE A 44 -1.55 12.71 -9.93
C ILE A 44 -0.78 12.47 -11.22
N GLU A 45 -1.16 13.16 -12.28
CA GLU A 45 -0.49 13.13 -13.58
C GLU A 45 0.15 14.50 -13.84
N ARG A 46 1.47 14.50 -14.12
CA ARG A 46 2.26 15.73 -14.40
C ARG A 46 2.17 16.85 -13.34
N GLY A 47 1.75 16.52 -12.12
CA GLY A 47 1.64 17.47 -11.01
C GLY A 47 0.19 17.83 -10.67
N ASP A 48 -0.76 17.48 -11.53
CA ASP A 48 -2.18 17.78 -11.36
C ASP A 48 -2.99 16.51 -11.03
N PRO A 49 -4.08 16.63 -10.26
CA PRO A 49 -5.01 15.52 -10.07
C PRO A 49 -5.59 15.04 -11.41
N ILE A 50 -5.71 13.73 -11.57
CA ILE A 50 -6.43 13.16 -12.73
C ILE A 50 -7.90 13.59 -12.73
N GLN A 51 -8.52 13.55 -13.91
CA GLN A 51 -9.94 13.85 -14.04
C GLN A 51 -10.80 12.87 -13.22
N LYS A 52 -11.88 13.39 -12.62
CA LYS A 52 -12.80 12.60 -11.79
C LYS A 52 -13.41 11.41 -12.56
N SER A 53 -13.71 11.59 -13.84
CA SER A 53 -14.21 10.53 -14.73
C SER A 53 -13.20 9.38 -14.89
N ILE A 54 -11.92 9.70 -15.01
CA ILE A 54 -10.83 8.73 -15.12
C ILE A 54 -10.71 7.97 -13.79
N LEU A 55 -10.65 8.68 -12.66
CA LEU A 55 -10.59 8.05 -11.34
C LEU A 55 -11.79 7.12 -11.11
N TYR A 56 -12.99 7.56 -11.48
CA TYR A 56 -14.20 6.77 -11.38
C TYR A 56 -14.10 5.48 -12.21
N GLY A 57 -13.71 5.58 -13.49
CA GLY A 57 -13.56 4.40 -14.36
C GLY A 57 -12.51 3.41 -13.83
N MET A 58 -11.41 3.90 -13.24
CA MET A 58 -10.39 3.05 -12.62
C MET A 58 -10.94 2.29 -11.40
N ILE A 59 -11.74 2.95 -10.56
CA ILE A 59 -12.36 2.31 -9.39
C ILE A 59 -13.46 1.35 -9.82
N GLU A 60 -14.29 1.73 -10.79
CA GLU A 60 -15.33 0.87 -11.36
C GLU A 60 -14.74 -0.41 -11.94
N ALA A 61 -13.62 -0.33 -12.64
CA ALA A 61 -12.90 -1.50 -13.15
C ALA A 61 -12.44 -2.45 -12.03
N ILE A 62 -11.97 -1.93 -10.89
CA ILE A 62 -11.59 -2.75 -9.72
C ILE A 62 -12.82 -3.44 -9.12
N VAL A 63 -13.96 -2.75 -9.07
CA VAL A 63 -15.20 -3.27 -8.49
C VAL A 63 -15.81 -4.34 -9.42
N ALA A 64 -15.82 -4.10 -10.73
CA ALA A 64 -16.38 -4.97 -11.74
C ALA A 64 -15.49 -6.18 -12.09
N ALA A 65 -14.21 -6.14 -11.71
CA ALA A 65 -13.30 -7.25 -11.95
C ALA A 65 -13.86 -8.57 -11.37
N PRO A 66 -13.73 -9.70 -12.10
CA PRO A 66 -14.17 -10.99 -11.61
C PRO A 66 -13.42 -11.34 -10.32
N PHE A 67 -14.10 -12.04 -9.41
CA PHE A 67 -13.47 -12.45 -8.18
C PHE A 67 -12.28 -13.37 -8.47
N CYS A 68 -11.12 -12.99 -7.93
CA CYS A 68 -9.91 -13.78 -7.93
C CYS A 68 -9.45 -13.91 -6.48
N PRO A 69 -9.35 -15.12 -5.91
CA PRO A 69 -8.84 -15.31 -4.55
C PRO A 69 -7.45 -14.68 -4.41
N ALA A 70 -7.32 -13.75 -3.48
CA ALA A 70 -6.05 -13.11 -3.13
C ALA A 70 -5.68 -13.45 -1.69
N THR A 71 -4.38 -13.52 -1.42
CA THR A 71 -3.88 -13.69 -0.05
C THR A 71 -4.24 -12.43 0.77
N PRO A 72 -4.88 -12.55 1.94
CA PRO A 72 -5.31 -11.40 2.76
C PRO A 72 -4.14 -10.74 3.50
N LEU A 73 -3.17 -10.19 2.75
CA LEU A 73 -1.96 -9.59 3.31
C LEU A 73 -2.24 -8.40 4.23
N GLY A 74 -3.37 -7.71 4.02
CA GLY A 74 -3.81 -6.61 4.89
C GLY A 74 -4.05 -7.06 6.34
N ALA A 75 -4.53 -8.29 6.55
CA ALA A 75 -4.80 -8.82 7.88
C ALA A 75 -3.53 -8.94 8.74
N LEU A 76 -2.36 -9.18 8.12
CA LEU A 76 -1.09 -9.25 8.84
C LEU A 76 -0.75 -7.95 9.59
N THR A 77 -1.30 -6.82 9.15
CA THR A 77 -1.06 -5.52 9.79
C THR A 77 -1.74 -5.37 11.15
N THR A 78 -2.68 -6.26 11.48
CA THR A 78 -3.41 -6.27 12.76
C THR A 78 -2.76 -7.15 13.83
N GLU A 79 -1.73 -7.91 13.48
CA GLU A 79 -1.01 -8.80 14.39
C GLU A 79 -0.24 -8.03 15.49
N ARG A 80 0.20 -8.77 16.53
CA ARG A 80 1.11 -8.19 17.54
C ARG A 80 2.38 -7.70 16.86
N ARG A 81 2.97 -6.62 17.37
CA ARG A 81 4.04 -5.88 16.67
C ARG A 81 5.27 -6.74 16.42
N GLU A 82 5.64 -7.59 17.36
CA GLU A 82 6.76 -8.53 17.24
C GLU A 82 6.50 -9.57 16.13
N GLN A 83 5.27 -10.10 16.07
CA GLN A 83 4.84 -11.10 15.09
C GLN A 83 4.71 -10.49 13.69
N TRP A 84 4.17 -9.27 13.59
CA TRP A 84 4.11 -8.54 12.34
C TRP A 84 5.51 -8.17 11.85
N SER A 85 6.42 -7.74 12.73
CA SER A 85 7.83 -7.46 12.40
C SER A 85 8.52 -8.69 11.81
N ALA A 86 8.38 -9.86 12.46
CA ALA A 86 8.96 -11.11 11.97
C ALA A 86 8.39 -11.51 10.59
N THR A 87 7.07 -11.44 10.42
CA THR A 87 6.39 -11.78 9.16
C THR A 87 6.78 -10.81 8.03
N TYR A 88 6.83 -9.51 8.34
CA TYR A 88 7.25 -8.47 7.41
C TYR A 88 8.68 -8.70 6.91
N GLU A 89 9.61 -9.08 7.79
CA GLU A 89 10.99 -9.41 7.40
C GLU A 89 11.07 -10.66 6.51
N ILE A 90 10.26 -11.68 6.76
CA ILE A 90 10.16 -12.86 5.89
C ILE A 90 9.67 -12.44 4.50
N MET A 91 8.59 -11.66 4.42
CA MET A 91 8.05 -11.16 3.16
C MET A 91 9.06 -10.29 2.40
N ARG A 92 9.78 -9.41 3.11
CA ARG A 92 10.81 -8.54 2.53
C ARG A 92 11.95 -9.35 1.94
N LYS A 93 12.43 -10.39 2.64
CA LYS A 93 13.49 -11.29 2.16
C LYS A 93 13.01 -12.18 1.02
N GLY A 94 11.80 -12.72 1.09
CA GLY A 94 11.20 -13.52 0.00
C GLY A 94 11.09 -12.74 -1.31
N ARG A 95 10.87 -11.43 -1.23
CA ARG A 95 10.88 -10.53 -2.39
C ARG A 95 12.26 -10.39 -3.06
N LEU A 96 13.35 -10.55 -2.32
CA LEU A 96 14.72 -10.49 -2.85
C LEU A 96 15.12 -11.78 -3.59
N TYR A 97 14.54 -12.93 -3.23
CA TYR A 97 14.85 -14.21 -3.90
C TYR A 97 14.11 -14.41 -5.23
N ASN A 98 12.97 -13.75 -5.44
CA ASN A 98 12.21 -13.77 -6.69
C ASN A 98 12.66 -12.72 -7.72
N MET A 99 13.69 -11.93 -7.41
CA MET A 99 14.40 -11.08 -8.37
C MET A 99 15.70 -11.79 -8.80
N ARG A 100 15.59 -12.81 -9.66
CA ARG A 100 16.72 -13.16 -10.53
C ARG A 100 16.69 -12.17 -11.70
N PHE A 101 17.79 -11.43 -11.85
CA PHE A 101 18.06 -10.54 -12.98
C PHE A 101 18.00 -11.28 -14.32
#